data_AF-A0A662V8W2-F1
#
_entry.id   AF-A0A662V8W2-F1
#
_cell.length_a   1.000
_cell.length_b   1.000
_cell.length_c   1.000
_cell.angle_alpha   90.00
_cell.angle_beta   90.00
_cell.angle_gamma   90.00
#
_symmetry.space_group_name_H-M   'P 1'
#
loop_
_entity.id
_entity.type
_entity.pdbx_description
1 polymer ?
#
loop_
_entity_poly.entity_id
_entity_poly.type
_entity_poly.pdbx_seq_one_letter_code
_entity_poly.pdbx_strand_id
1 'polypeptide(L)'
;FEKRIVRVVHAGGGLVPTRRTIPCMVWNGFAVIGDAAATANPVHGGGIGSGMLSAHLAAQAIARALEEGEATIERLWSYPVEYMKRYGAKQASLDVLRMFLQKLGNEDLQFIFDTGAVGGEELLDIGYRGELRMSILTKLSIGLRMLRRPSFLARVAKLKDYMDRARNLYLSYPKTPQEYERWRAEEKRFFEEYRGWLEG
;
A
#
# COMPACT_ATOMS: atom_id res chain seq x y z
N PHE A 1 19.38 17.75 -30.36
CA PHE A 1 18.29 16.89 -30.91
C PHE A 1 16.95 17.37 -30.37
N GLU A 2 16.28 18.29 -31.05
CA GLU A 2 14.90 18.66 -30.73
C GLU A 2 13.95 17.61 -31.31
N LYS A 3 13.34 16.78 -30.46
CA LYS A 3 12.28 15.87 -30.90
C LYS A 3 10.98 16.68 -31.03
N ARG A 4 10.58 17.03 -32.26
CA ARG A 4 9.21 17.50 -32.55
C ARG A 4 8.25 16.31 -32.59
N ILE A 5 7.10 16.44 -31.92
CA ILE A 5 5.99 15.49 -32.07
C ILE A 5 5.46 15.63 -33.49
N VAL A 6 5.62 14.59 -34.30
CA VAL A 6 5.21 14.57 -35.71
C VAL A 6 3.82 13.96 -35.92
N ARG A 7 3.34 13.12 -34.99
CA ARG A 7 2.00 12.51 -35.05
C ARG A 7 1.61 11.91 -33.69
N VAL A 8 0.40 12.20 -33.22
CA VAL A 8 -0.18 11.52 -32.04
C VAL A 8 -0.77 10.18 -32.50
N VAL A 9 -0.34 9.08 -31.88
CA VAL A 9 -0.88 7.73 -32.12
C VAL A 9 -2.08 7.45 -31.21
N HIS A 10 -1.99 7.83 -29.93
CA HIS A 10 -3.07 7.75 -28.96
C HIS A 10 -2.85 8.76 -27.82
N ALA A 11 -3.93 9.31 -27.27
CA ALA A 11 -3.92 10.18 -26.10
C ALA A 11 -5.21 9.97 -25.31
N GLY A 12 -5.10 9.98 -23.98
CA GLY A 12 -6.23 9.76 -23.07
C GLY A 12 -5.79 9.88 -21.61
N GLY A 13 -6.76 9.79 -20.70
CA GLY A 13 -6.54 9.84 -19.26
C GLY A 13 -7.56 8.98 -18.52
N GLY A 14 -7.25 8.66 -17.27
CA GLY A 14 -8.09 7.84 -16.40
C GLY A 14 -7.76 8.05 -14.93
N LEU A 15 -8.69 7.69 -14.05
CA LEU A 15 -8.49 7.74 -12.60
C LEU A 15 -7.74 6.49 -12.14
N VAL A 16 -6.77 6.67 -11.26
CA VAL A 16 -6.01 5.57 -10.66
C VAL A 16 -6.18 5.62 -9.14
N PRO A 17 -6.67 4.56 -8.49
CA PRO A 17 -6.84 4.54 -7.04
C PRO A 17 -5.48 4.35 -6.34
N THR A 18 -4.90 5.41 -5.81
CA THR A 18 -3.63 5.36 -5.06
C THR A 18 -3.87 5.29 -3.55
N ARG A 19 -4.37 4.15 -3.07
CA ARG A 19 -4.70 3.93 -1.66
C ARG A 19 -4.58 2.46 -1.31
N ARG A 20 -4.69 2.12 -0.03
CA ARG A 20 -4.92 0.72 0.38
C ARG A 20 -6.23 0.19 -0.23
N THR A 21 -6.21 -1.11 -0.53
CA THR A 21 -7.36 -1.87 -1.02
C THR A 21 -8.59 -1.68 -0.14
N ILE A 22 -9.78 -1.80 -0.74
CA ILE A 22 -11.02 -1.70 0.01
C ILE A 22 -11.06 -2.77 1.13
N PRO A 23 -11.79 -2.52 2.22
CA PRO A 23 -11.62 -3.29 3.44
C PRO A 23 -12.19 -4.71 3.34
N CYS A 24 -13.23 -4.91 2.52
CA CYS A 24 -13.80 -6.21 2.22
C CYS A 24 -14.04 -6.31 0.72
N MET A 25 -13.61 -7.40 0.10
CA MET A 25 -13.63 -7.60 -1.35
C MET A 25 -14.73 -8.55 -1.82
N VAL A 26 -15.59 -9.01 -0.89
CA VAL A 26 -16.62 -10.03 -1.14
C VAL A 26 -17.90 -9.73 -0.37
N TRP A 27 -19.01 -10.28 -0.87
CA TRP A 27 -20.30 -10.38 -0.19
C TRP A 27 -21.03 -11.64 -0.70
N ASN A 28 -22.22 -11.94 -0.18
CA ASN A 28 -23.03 -13.06 -0.69
C ASN A 28 -23.27 -12.90 -2.20
N GLY A 29 -22.76 -13.84 -2.99
CA GLY A 29 -22.86 -13.84 -4.45
C GLY A 29 -22.09 -12.72 -5.16
N PHE A 30 -21.17 -12.03 -4.47
CA PHE A 30 -20.48 -10.86 -5.02
C PHE A 30 -18.99 -10.87 -4.69
N ALA A 31 -18.17 -10.48 -5.66
CA ALA A 31 -16.74 -10.25 -5.48
C ALA A 31 -16.30 -9.04 -6.32
N VAL A 32 -15.31 -8.30 -5.83
CA VAL A 32 -14.73 -7.16 -6.53
C VAL A 32 -13.21 -7.29 -6.66
N ILE A 33 -12.70 -6.90 -7.82
CA ILE A 33 -11.31 -7.08 -8.25
C ILE A 33 -10.80 -5.78 -8.91
N GLY A 34 -9.50 -5.69 -9.16
CA GLY A 34 -8.90 -4.61 -9.94
C GLY A 34 -9.10 -3.21 -9.30
N ASP A 35 -9.20 -2.20 -10.15
CA ASP A 35 -9.34 -0.80 -9.70
C ASP A 35 -10.63 -0.57 -8.89
N ALA A 36 -11.69 -1.33 -9.14
CA ALA A 36 -12.92 -1.29 -8.34
C ALA A 36 -12.68 -1.69 -6.88
N ALA A 37 -11.66 -2.51 -6.61
CA ALA A 37 -11.21 -2.86 -5.27
C ALA A 37 -10.01 -2.00 -4.78
N ALA A 38 -9.56 -1.01 -5.55
CA ALA A 38 -8.38 -0.20 -5.27
C ALA A 38 -7.08 -1.02 -5.13
N THR A 39 -6.85 -1.97 -6.05
CA THR A 39 -5.69 -2.88 -6.01
C THR A 39 -4.39 -2.24 -6.51
N ALA A 40 -4.42 -1.03 -7.08
CA ALA A 40 -3.21 -0.37 -7.58
C ALA A 40 -2.22 -0.04 -6.45
N ASN A 41 -0.92 0.00 -6.80
CA ASN A 41 0.12 0.39 -5.86
C ASN A 41 -0.02 1.87 -5.47
N PRO A 42 -0.09 2.22 -4.17
CA PRO A 42 -0.26 3.61 -3.75
C PRO A 42 0.88 4.56 -4.13
N VAL A 43 2.11 4.08 -4.26
CA VAL A 43 3.28 4.93 -4.50
C VAL A 43 3.52 5.15 -5.98
N HIS A 44 3.54 4.08 -6.79
CA HIS A 44 3.89 4.19 -8.22
C HIS A 44 2.68 4.04 -9.16
N GLY A 45 1.47 3.82 -8.64
CA GLY A 45 0.22 3.77 -9.42
C GLY A 45 0.02 2.52 -10.29
N GLY A 46 0.93 1.55 -10.25
CA GLY A 46 0.83 0.34 -11.07
C GLY A 46 -0.26 -0.59 -10.55
N GLY A 47 -1.25 -0.91 -11.40
CA GLY A 47 -2.41 -1.73 -11.03
C GLY A 47 -2.61 -3.02 -11.84
N ILE A 48 -1.93 -3.19 -12.98
CA ILE A 48 -2.14 -4.36 -13.86
C ILE A 48 -1.80 -5.67 -13.12
N GLY A 49 -0.60 -5.75 -12.53
CA GLY A 49 -0.15 -6.95 -11.82
C GLY A 49 -1.02 -7.29 -10.60
N SER A 50 -1.33 -6.30 -9.78
CA SER A 50 -2.16 -6.49 -8.58
C SER A 50 -3.64 -6.72 -8.90
N GLY A 51 -4.13 -6.16 -10.01
CA GLY A 51 -5.43 -6.45 -10.59
C GLY A 51 -5.52 -7.91 -11.04
N MET A 52 -4.53 -8.41 -11.79
CA MET A 52 -4.46 -9.83 -12.17
C MET A 52 -4.39 -10.75 -10.95
N LEU A 53 -3.61 -10.39 -9.93
CA LEU A 53 -3.54 -11.15 -8.68
C LEU A 53 -4.91 -11.19 -7.98
N SER A 54 -5.62 -10.06 -7.92
CA SER A 54 -6.96 -10.00 -7.32
C SER A 54 -7.96 -10.90 -8.08
N ALA A 55 -7.91 -10.88 -9.42
CA ALA A 55 -8.74 -11.73 -10.26
C ALA A 55 -8.45 -13.23 -10.06
N HIS A 56 -7.15 -13.59 -10.01
CA HIS A 56 -6.72 -14.97 -9.80
C HIS A 56 -7.22 -15.54 -8.47
N LEU A 57 -7.06 -14.78 -7.38
CA LEU A 57 -7.50 -15.22 -6.05
C LEU A 57 -9.03 -15.26 -5.93
N ALA A 58 -9.73 -14.29 -6.53
CA ALA A 58 -11.20 -14.29 -6.59
C ALA A 58 -11.71 -15.52 -7.34
N ALA A 59 -11.15 -15.84 -8.50
CA ALA A 59 -11.53 -17.02 -9.28
C ALA A 59 -11.35 -18.33 -8.49
N GLN A 60 -10.24 -18.47 -7.75
CA GLN A 60 -10.01 -19.64 -6.89
C GLN A 60 -11.02 -19.75 -5.74
N ALA A 61 -11.44 -18.63 -5.15
CA ALA A 61 -12.44 -18.63 -4.09
C ALA A 61 -13.84 -18.94 -4.65
N ILE A 62 -14.20 -18.35 -5.80
CA ILE A 62 -15.49 -18.57 -6.47
C ILE A 62 -15.63 -20.02 -6.91
N ALA A 63 -14.62 -20.60 -7.57
CA ALA A 63 -14.66 -21.99 -8.03
C ALA A 63 -14.93 -22.96 -6.87
N ARG A 64 -14.16 -22.84 -5.78
CA ARG A 64 -14.34 -23.64 -4.57
C ARG A 64 -15.73 -23.45 -3.94
N ALA A 65 -16.18 -22.21 -3.84
CA ALA A 65 -17.49 -21.90 -3.26
C ALA A 65 -18.64 -22.55 -4.06
N LEU A 66 -18.54 -22.56 -5.38
CA LEU A 66 -19.52 -23.18 -6.28
C LEU A 66 -19.47 -24.71 -6.27
N GLU A 67 -18.29 -25.31 -6.09
CA GLU A 67 -18.15 -26.76 -5.89
C GLU A 67 -18.81 -27.21 -4.57
N GLU A 68 -18.75 -26.38 -3.54
CA GLU A 68 -19.35 -26.65 -2.22
C GLU A 68 -20.81 -26.19 -2.10
N GLY A 69 -21.36 -25.54 -3.14
CA GLY A 69 -22.76 -25.09 -3.23
C GLY A 69 -22.90 -23.58 -3.50
N GLU A 70 -23.60 -22.86 -2.62
CA GLU A 70 -23.81 -21.42 -2.77
C GLU A 70 -22.58 -20.58 -2.43
N ALA A 71 -22.38 -19.48 -3.17
CA ALA A 71 -21.30 -18.52 -2.96
C ALA A 71 -21.61 -17.52 -1.82
N THR A 72 -21.71 -18.02 -0.59
CA THR A 72 -21.87 -17.18 0.60
C THR A 72 -20.58 -16.42 0.94
N ILE A 73 -20.71 -15.37 1.76
CA ILE A 73 -19.56 -14.58 2.23
C ILE A 73 -18.51 -15.43 2.94
N GLU A 74 -18.92 -16.44 3.71
CA GLU A 74 -18.03 -17.36 4.41
C GLU A 74 -17.18 -18.17 3.42
N ARG A 75 -17.80 -18.68 2.36
CA ARG A 75 -17.13 -19.50 1.33
C ARG A 75 -16.24 -18.67 0.43
N LEU A 76 -16.59 -17.41 0.19
CA LEU A 76 -15.77 -16.46 -0.56
C LEU A 76 -14.64 -15.83 0.25
N TRP A 77 -14.64 -16.00 1.59
CA TRP A 77 -13.73 -15.28 2.49
C TRP A 77 -12.24 -15.59 2.29
N SER A 78 -11.92 -16.73 1.69
CA SER A 78 -10.54 -17.08 1.35
C SER A 78 -9.88 -16.06 0.41
N TYR A 79 -10.65 -15.37 -0.44
CA TYR A 79 -10.13 -14.36 -1.36
C TYR A 79 -9.56 -13.13 -0.64
N PRO A 80 -10.33 -12.34 0.15
CA PRO A 80 -9.78 -11.17 0.82
C PRO A 80 -8.62 -11.55 1.77
N VAL A 81 -8.70 -12.68 2.48
CA VAL A 81 -7.60 -13.16 3.35
C VAL A 81 -6.30 -13.32 2.56
N GLU A 82 -6.34 -14.06 1.45
CA GLU A 82 -5.16 -14.31 0.62
C GLU A 82 -4.67 -13.04 -0.06
N TYR A 83 -5.58 -12.17 -0.51
CA TYR A 83 -5.20 -10.91 -1.15
C TYR A 83 -4.50 -9.97 -0.16
N MET A 84 -5.05 -9.81 1.04
CA MET A 84 -4.45 -8.97 2.09
C MET A 84 -3.07 -9.48 2.48
N LYS A 85 -2.90 -10.80 2.60
CA LYS A 85 -1.60 -11.42 2.89
C LYS A 85 -0.57 -11.22 1.77
N ARG A 86 -0.97 -11.40 0.50
CA ARG A 86 -0.04 -11.36 -0.64
C ARG A 86 0.28 -9.95 -1.14
N TYR A 87 -0.65 -9.01 -0.98
CA TYR A 87 -0.48 -7.66 -1.55
C TYR A 87 -1.09 -6.54 -0.70
N GLY A 88 -2.26 -6.76 -0.06
CA GLY A 88 -2.94 -5.71 0.70
C GLY A 88 -2.12 -5.16 1.88
N ALA A 89 -1.37 -5.99 2.59
CA ALA A 89 -0.48 -5.55 3.68
C ALA A 89 0.63 -4.62 3.19
N LYS A 90 1.21 -4.93 2.03
CA LYS A 90 2.15 -4.02 1.35
C LYS A 90 1.44 -2.72 0.97
N GLN A 91 0.26 -2.78 0.36
CA GLN A 91 -0.47 -1.57 -0.02
C GLN A 91 -0.81 -0.70 1.18
N ALA A 92 -1.18 -1.27 2.33
CA ALA A 92 -1.47 -0.50 3.54
C ALA A 92 -0.24 0.29 4.02
N SER A 93 0.94 -0.34 4.05
CA SER A 93 2.21 0.31 4.36
C SER A 93 2.55 1.42 3.33
N LEU A 94 2.34 1.13 2.04
CA LEU A 94 2.60 2.10 0.98
C LEU A 94 1.61 3.26 0.95
N ASP A 95 0.38 3.07 1.44
CA ASP A 95 -0.61 4.14 1.58
C ASP A 95 -0.17 5.14 2.65
N VAL A 96 0.34 4.63 3.78
CA VAL A 96 1.03 5.42 4.82
C VAL A 96 2.20 6.19 4.20
N LEU A 97 3.11 5.52 3.48
CA LEU A 97 4.23 6.20 2.85
C LEU A 97 3.79 7.28 1.85
N ARG A 98 2.84 6.97 0.97
CA ARG A 98 2.32 7.88 -0.05
C ARG A 98 1.80 9.18 0.59
N MET A 99 0.97 9.06 1.63
CA MET A 99 0.41 10.23 2.33
C MET A 99 1.51 11.12 2.91
N PHE A 100 2.55 10.51 3.49
CA PHE A 100 3.71 11.24 3.98
C PHE A 100 4.46 11.97 2.85
N LEU A 101 4.78 11.27 1.76
CA LEU A 101 5.51 11.83 0.63
C LEU A 101 4.78 13.00 -0.02
N GLN A 102 3.45 12.93 -0.12
CA GLN A 102 2.61 14.00 -0.68
C GLN A 102 2.53 15.26 0.19
N LYS A 103 3.03 15.20 1.44
CA LYS A 103 3.12 16.35 2.34
C LYS A 103 4.53 16.95 2.41
N LEU A 104 5.52 16.34 1.77
CA LEU A 104 6.88 16.85 1.76
C LEU A 104 7.02 18.03 0.80
N GLY A 105 7.74 19.07 1.24
CA GLY A 105 8.18 20.15 0.36
C GLY A 105 9.41 19.75 -0.46
N ASN A 106 9.75 20.58 -1.45
CA ASN A 106 10.93 20.34 -2.30
C ASN A 106 12.24 20.22 -1.50
N GLU A 107 12.41 21.02 -0.44
CA GLU A 107 13.60 20.97 0.41
C GLU A 107 13.73 19.63 1.16
N ASP A 108 12.62 19.07 1.63
CA ASP A 108 12.59 17.76 2.29
C ASP A 108 12.93 16.64 1.32
N LEU A 109 12.37 16.71 0.10
CA LEU A 109 12.67 15.74 -0.97
C LEU A 109 14.14 15.81 -1.37
N GLN A 110 14.66 17.02 -1.60
CA GLN A 110 16.06 17.23 -1.95
C GLN A 110 16.99 16.72 -0.85
N PHE A 111 16.67 16.97 0.41
CA PHE A 111 17.40 16.42 1.54
C PHE A 111 17.43 14.88 1.54
N ILE A 112 16.29 14.22 1.27
CA ILE A 112 16.24 12.75 1.14
C ILE A 112 17.20 12.28 0.04
N PHE A 113 17.20 12.91 -1.13
CA PHE A 113 18.09 12.54 -2.23
C PHE A 113 19.56 12.78 -1.90
N ASP A 114 19.90 13.95 -1.34
CA ASP A 114 21.28 14.34 -1.01
C ASP A 114 21.89 13.49 0.13
N THR A 115 21.06 12.99 1.04
CA THR A 115 21.52 12.07 2.08
C THR A 115 21.99 10.73 1.50
N GLY A 116 21.55 10.36 0.28
CA GLY A 116 21.78 9.04 -0.29
C GLY A 116 21.02 7.94 0.45
N ALA A 117 20.00 8.30 1.24
CA ALA A 117 19.18 7.37 2.01
C ALA A 117 18.30 6.46 1.13
N VAL A 118 18.15 6.81 -0.14
CA VAL A 118 17.26 6.13 -1.08
C VAL A 118 18.10 5.69 -2.29
N GLY A 119 18.89 4.65 -2.10
CA GLY A 119 19.61 3.98 -3.19
C GLY A 119 18.68 3.05 -4.00
N GLY A 120 19.24 2.41 -5.03
CA GLY A 120 18.47 1.52 -5.91
C GLY A 120 17.85 0.33 -5.17
N GLU A 121 18.60 -0.32 -4.28
CA GLU A 121 18.09 -1.44 -3.48
C GLU A 121 17.01 -1.01 -2.49
N GLU A 122 17.17 0.17 -1.86
CA GLU A 122 16.18 0.73 -0.95
C GLU A 122 14.87 1.08 -1.67
N LEU A 123 14.95 1.67 -2.86
CA LEU A 123 13.78 1.93 -3.71
C LEU A 123 13.06 0.65 -4.09
N LEU A 124 13.81 -0.40 -4.42
CA LEU A 124 13.25 -1.71 -4.74
C LEU A 124 12.53 -2.30 -3.53
N ASP A 125 13.13 -2.27 -2.34
CA ASP A 125 12.48 -2.80 -1.14
C ASP A 125 11.22 -2.04 -0.76
N ILE A 126 11.24 -0.70 -0.84
CA ILE A 126 10.04 0.10 -0.64
C ILE A 126 8.98 -0.26 -1.67
N GLY A 127 9.30 -0.22 -2.97
CA GLY A 127 8.32 -0.45 -4.03
C GLY A 127 7.76 -1.87 -4.05
N TYR A 128 8.61 -2.88 -3.83
CA TYR A 128 8.23 -4.30 -3.96
C TYR A 128 7.74 -4.93 -2.66
N ARG A 129 8.31 -4.56 -1.50
CA ARG A 129 8.00 -5.15 -0.20
C ARG A 129 7.15 -4.24 0.70
N GLY A 130 7.13 -2.93 0.44
CA GLY A 130 6.47 -1.96 1.31
C GLY A 130 7.15 -1.84 2.68
N GLU A 131 8.46 -2.07 2.72
CA GLU A 131 9.24 -2.05 3.95
C GLU A 131 10.32 -0.97 3.87
N LEU A 132 10.38 -0.12 4.90
CA LEU A 132 11.49 0.81 5.08
C LEU A 132 12.48 0.18 6.08
N ARG A 133 13.66 -0.25 5.61
CA ARG A 133 14.64 -0.92 6.48
C ARG A 133 15.28 0.06 7.46
N MET A 134 15.46 -0.38 8.72
CA MET A 134 16.23 0.39 9.72
C MET A 134 17.69 0.62 9.30
N SER A 135 18.28 -0.29 8.52
CA SER A 135 19.65 -0.17 8.01
C SER A 135 19.86 1.11 7.19
N ILE A 136 18.80 1.68 6.62
CA ILE A 136 18.81 2.98 5.92
C ILE A 136 19.07 4.11 6.91
N LEU A 137 18.39 4.08 8.05
CA LEU A 137 18.49 5.09 9.11
C LEU A 137 19.80 4.97 9.89
N THR A 138 20.39 3.78 9.95
CA THR A 138 21.61 3.48 10.73
C THR A 138 22.90 3.45 9.91
N LYS A 139 22.84 3.55 8.57
CA LYS A 139 24.05 3.77 7.73
C LYS A 139 24.74 5.04 8.23
N LEU A 140 25.94 4.92 8.82
CA LEU A 140 26.69 6.00 9.48
C LEU A 140 26.81 7.27 8.63
N SER A 141 27.02 7.16 7.32
CA SER A 141 27.10 8.29 6.38
C SER A 141 25.76 9.03 6.19
N ILE A 142 24.65 8.30 6.24
CA ILE A 142 23.28 8.85 6.18
C ILE A 142 22.92 9.43 7.54
N GLY A 143 23.18 8.71 8.64
CA GLY A 143 22.94 9.18 10.01
C GLY A 143 23.62 10.52 10.28
N LEU A 144 24.90 10.68 9.90
CA LEU A 144 25.64 11.94 10.09
C LEU A 144 25.07 13.11 9.29
N ARG A 145 24.55 12.86 8.07
CA ARG A 145 23.88 13.89 7.25
C ARG A 145 22.47 14.19 7.78
N MET A 146 21.75 13.17 8.27
CA MET A 146 20.42 13.30 8.87
C MET A 146 20.43 14.05 10.20
N LEU A 147 21.54 14.00 10.95
CA LEU A 147 21.76 14.84 12.14
C LEU A 147 21.69 16.35 11.86
N ARG A 148 21.82 16.78 10.59
CA ARG A 148 21.61 18.19 10.19
C ARG A 148 20.15 18.63 10.28
N ARG A 149 19.20 17.69 10.30
CA ARG A 149 17.75 17.93 10.45
C ARG A 149 17.12 16.90 11.41
N PRO A 150 17.40 16.98 12.73
CA PRO A 150 16.99 15.96 13.70
C PRO A 150 15.46 15.81 13.82
N SER A 151 14.71 16.91 13.63
CA SER A 151 13.24 16.88 13.58
C SER A 151 12.70 16.05 12.40
N PHE A 152 13.37 16.10 11.25
CA PHE A 152 13.01 15.31 10.08
C PHE A 152 13.30 13.82 10.29
N LEU A 153 14.45 13.47 10.87
CA LEU A 153 14.79 12.09 11.21
C LEU A 153 13.75 11.46 12.16
N ALA A 154 13.31 12.19 13.18
CA ALA A 154 12.26 11.74 14.08
C ALA A 154 10.94 11.46 13.34
N ARG A 155 10.58 12.31 12.36
CA ARG A 155 9.40 12.08 11.51
C ARG A 155 9.54 10.82 10.65
N VAL A 156 10.71 10.56 10.07
CA VAL A 156 10.97 9.35 9.28
C VAL A 156 10.94 8.09 10.15
N ALA A 157 11.50 8.14 11.36
CA ALA A 157 11.43 7.01 12.30
C ALA A 157 9.97 6.70 12.70
N LYS A 158 9.19 7.74 12.99
CA LYS A 158 7.75 7.59 13.29
C LYS A 158 6.95 7.13 12.07
N LEU A 159 7.29 7.59 10.86
CA LEU A 159 6.71 7.06 9.61
C LEU A 159 6.93 5.56 9.49
N LYS A 160 8.15 5.08 9.75
CA LYS A 160 8.45 3.65 9.69
C LYS A 160 7.58 2.86 10.68
N ASP A 161 7.42 3.34 11.90
CA ASP A 161 6.54 2.71 12.89
C ASP A 161 5.10 2.57 12.34
N TYR A 162 4.55 3.64 11.76
CA TYR A 162 3.23 3.58 11.13
C TYR A 162 3.18 2.60 9.95
N MET A 163 4.22 2.55 9.11
CA MET A 163 4.30 1.61 7.99
C MET A 163 4.26 0.15 8.49
N ASP A 164 5.05 -0.18 9.53
CA ASP A 164 5.09 -1.51 10.12
C ASP A 164 3.76 -1.87 10.79
N ARG A 165 3.15 -0.94 11.54
CA ARG A 165 1.83 -1.11 12.17
C ARG A 165 0.73 -1.35 11.13
N ALA A 166 0.70 -0.58 10.04
CA ALA A 166 -0.24 -0.76 8.94
C ALA A 166 -0.10 -2.14 8.30
N ARG A 167 1.13 -2.55 8.02
CA ARG A 167 1.43 -3.88 7.45
C ARG A 167 0.96 -4.99 8.37
N ASN A 168 1.27 -4.91 9.66
CA ASN A 168 0.91 -5.92 10.65
C ASN A 168 -0.60 -6.03 10.82
N LEU A 169 -1.31 -4.90 10.88
CA LEU A 169 -2.77 -4.87 10.93
C LEU A 169 -3.42 -5.61 9.75
N TYR A 170 -2.87 -5.46 8.54
CA TYR A 170 -3.37 -6.14 7.35
C TYR A 170 -2.92 -7.60 7.24
N LEU A 171 -1.78 -7.97 7.83
CA LEU A 171 -1.39 -9.38 7.97
C LEU A 171 -2.25 -10.12 8.99
N SER A 172 -2.79 -9.42 9.98
CA SER A 172 -3.78 -9.93 10.93
C SER A 172 -5.22 -9.78 10.41
N TYR A 173 -5.42 -9.72 9.09
CA TYR A 173 -6.77 -9.66 8.52
C TYR A 173 -7.60 -10.87 8.99
N PRO A 174 -8.88 -10.66 9.36
CA PRO A 174 -9.77 -11.69 9.88
C PRO A 174 -9.82 -12.96 9.05
N LYS A 175 -9.68 -14.11 9.70
CA LYS A 175 -9.81 -15.41 9.02
C LYS A 175 -11.25 -15.78 8.72
N THR A 176 -12.20 -15.10 9.36
CA THR A 176 -13.64 -15.31 9.17
C THR A 176 -14.38 -13.97 9.09
N PRO A 177 -15.58 -13.92 8.45
CA PRO A 177 -16.38 -12.70 8.37
C PRO A 177 -16.82 -12.14 9.73
N GLN A 178 -16.97 -12.98 10.76
CA GLN A 178 -17.48 -12.58 12.08
C GLN A 178 -16.53 -11.62 12.81
N GLU A 179 -15.22 -11.73 12.55
CA GLU A 179 -14.19 -10.87 13.13
C GLU A 179 -13.97 -9.57 12.32
N TYR A 180 -14.62 -9.43 11.16
CA TYR A 180 -14.44 -8.30 10.24
C TYR A 180 -14.74 -6.95 10.88
N GLU A 181 -15.87 -6.80 11.56
CA GLU A 181 -16.29 -5.49 12.11
C GLU A 181 -15.30 -4.97 13.16
N ARG A 182 -14.76 -5.88 14.00
CA ARG A 182 -13.74 -5.53 14.98
C ARG A 182 -12.47 -5.04 14.28
N TRP A 183 -11.95 -5.80 13.32
CA TRP A 183 -10.76 -5.41 12.56
C TRP A 183 -10.99 -4.10 11.79
N ARG A 184 -12.18 -3.91 11.23
CA ARG A 184 -12.55 -2.71 10.48
C ARG A 184 -12.53 -1.47 11.38
N ALA A 185 -12.99 -1.59 12.62
CA ALA A 185 -12.90 -0.52 13.62
C ALA A 185 -11.44 -0.21 14.00
N GLU A 186 -10.61 -1.23 14.17
CA GLU A 186 -9.16 -1.09 14.41
C GLU A 186 -8.46 -0.38 13.25
N GLU A 187 -8.78 -0.73 12.00
CA GLU A 187 -8.25 -0.08 10.80
C GLU A 187 -8.63 1.39 10.72
N LYS A 188 -9.90 1.73 10.98
CA LYS A 188 -10.35 3.12 10.93
C LYS A 188 -9.59 3.98 11.95
N ARG A 189 -9.52 3.51 13.20
CA ARG A 189 -8.80 4.19 14.28
C ARG A 189 -7.33 4.39 13.93
N PHE A 190 -6.66 3.36 13.41
CA PHE A 190 -5.26 3.45 13.01
C PHE A 190 -5.04 4.54 11.95
N PHE A 191 -5.85 4.56 10.89
CA PHE A 191 -5.70 5.56 9.82
C PHE A 191 -6.15 6.96 10.22
N GLU A 192 -7.04 7.09 11.21
CA GLU A 192 -7.39 8.38 11.82
C GLU A 192 -6.24 8.93 12.67
N GLU A 193 -5.64 8.08 13.53
CA GLU A 193 -4.44 8.43 14.32
C GLU A 193 -3.29 8.88 13.40
N TYR A 194 -3.02 8.10 12.35
CA TYR A 194 -1.97 8.42 11.38
C TYR A 194 -2.21 9.76 10.68
N ARG A 195 -3.45 10.04 10.27
CA ARG A 195 -3.82 11.32 9.65
C ARG A 195 -3.65 12.49 10.61
N GLY A 196 -4.06 12.32 11.88
CA GLY A 196 -3.85 13.32 12.91
C GLY A 196 -2.37 13.62 13.15
N TRP A 197 -1.51 12.59 13.15
CA TRP A 197 -0.05 12.81 13.20
C TRP A 197 0.50 13.52 11.98
N LEU A 198 -0.03 13.24 10.79
CA LEU A 198 0.47 13.83 9.55
C LEU A 198 0.10 15.31 9.40
N GLU A 199 -1.00 15.74 10.02
CA GLU A 199 -1.50 17.11 9.99
C GLU A 199 -0.93 18.01 11.09
N GLY A 200 -0.40 17.42 12.18
CA GLY A 200 0.26 18.13 13.29
C GLY A 200 1.77 18.30 13.08
#